data_AF-A0A6L6DNH2-F1
#
_entry.id   AF-A0A6L6DNH2-F1
#
_cell.length_a   1.000
_cell.length_b   1.000
_cell.length_c   1.000
_cell.angle_alpha   90.00
_cell.angle_beta   90.00
_cell.angle_gamma   90.00
#
_symmetry.space_group_name_H-M   'P 1'
#
loop_
_entity.id
_entity.type
_entity.pdbx_description
1 polymer ?
#
loop_
_entity_poly.entity_id
_entity_poly.type
_entity_poly.pdbx_seq_one_letter_code
_entity_poly.pdbx_strand_id
1 'polypeptide(L)' 'MANIKSGLQSGAITQSPMGIGAKTVEALVNYVRNKTVPKNLIDTGFYYYNKANIADPKIAGNLYE' A
#
# COMPACT_ATOMS: atom_id res chain seq x y z
N MET A 1 0.22 -2.64 15.42
CA MET A 1 -1.22 -3.04 15.46
C MET A 1 -1.84 -3.13 16.87
N ALA A 2 -1.05 -3.38 17.92
CA ALA A 2 -1.55 -3.55 19.30
C ALA A 2 -2.41 -2.38 19.81
N ASN A 3 -2.04 -1.13 19.50
CA ASN A 3 -2.77 0.06 19.92
C ASN A 3 -4.17 0.19 19.30
N ILE A 4 -4.37 -0.30 18.06
CA ILE A 4 -5.69 -0.35 17.43
C ILE A 4 -6.53 -1.47 18.04
N LYS A 5 -5.91 -2.61 18.38
CA LYS A 5 -6.59 -3.73 19.04
C LYS A 5 -7.01 -3.38 20.48
N SER A 6 -6.18 -2.64 21.21
CA SER A 6 -6.44 -2.17 22.57
C SER A 6 -7.41 -0.98 22.66
N GLY A 7 -7.68 -0.31 21.54
CA GLY A 7 -8.56 0.87 21.48
C GLY A 7 -7.86 2.19 21.83
N LEU A 8 -6.54 2.18 22.05
CA LEU A 8 -5.74 3.40 22.22
C LEU A 8 -5.64 4.22 20.92
N GLN A 9 -5.83 3.56 19.77
CA GLN A 9 -5.97 4.20 18.45
C GLN A 9 -7.28 3.78 17.79
N SER A 10 -8.07 4.75 17.30
CA SER A 10 -9.33 4.47 16.58
C SER A 10 -9.13 3.78 15.24
N GLY A 11 -7.94 3.93 14.64
CA GLY A 11 -7.54 3.32 13.39
C GLY A 11 -6.29 3.99 12.83
N ALA A 12 -5.88 3.56 11.64
CA ALA A 12 -4.76 4.14 10.90
C ALA A 12 -4.98 4.05 9.39
N ILE A 13 -4.20 4.82 8.64
CA ILE A 13 -4.13 4.74 7.18
C ILE A 13 -2.90 3.91 6.82
N THR A 14 -3.07 2.86 6.02
CA THR A 14 -1.97 2.10 5.44
C THR A 14 -1.70 2.49 3.99
N GLN A 15 -0.43 2.50 3.62
CA GLN A 15 0.02 2.64 2.23
C GLN A 15 -0.05 1.27 1.52
N SER A 16 0.29 1.23 0.23
CA SER A 16 0.37 -0.01 -0.56
C SER A 16 1.82 -0.33 -0.93
N PRO A 17 2.66 -0.78 0.02
CA PRO A 17 4.10 -0.91 -0.23
C PRO A 17 4.44 -1.98 -1.27
N MET A 18 3.69 -3.09 -1.32
CA MET A 18 3.82 -4.06 -2.41
C MET A 18 3.44 -3.44 -3.76
N GLY A 19 2.38 -2.61 -3.79
CA GLY A 19 1.97 -1.86 -4.97
C GLY A 19 3.06 -0.89 -5.44
N ILE A 20 3.72 -0.19 -4.50
CA ILE A 20 4.86 0.70 -4.78
C ILE A 20 5.98 -0.09 -5.45
N GLY A 21 6.45 -1.18 -4.84
CA GLY A 21 7.53 -2.00 -5.42
C GLY A 21 7.19 -2.54 -6.82
N ALA A 22 5.99 -3.09 -6.99
CA ALA A 22 5.54 -3.61 -8.27
C ALA A 22 5.48 -2.51 -9.36
N LYS A 23 4.92 -1.34 -9.02
CA LYS A 23 4.80 -0.22 -9.96
C LYS A 23 6.15 0.40 -10.30
N THR A 24 7.09 0.44 -9.35
CA THR A 24 8.48 0.87 -9.62
C THR A 24 9.13 -0.02 -10.66
N VAL A 25 9.04 -1.35 -10.52
CA VAL A 25 9.62 -2.28 -11.48
C VAL A 25 8.90 -2.22 -12.83
N GLU A 26 7.57 -2.17 -12.83
CA GLU A 26 6.76 -2.04 -14.06
C GLU A 26 7.15 -0.78 -14.84
N ALA A 27 7.26 0.37 -14.18
CA ALA A 27 7.68 1.62 -14.78
C ALA A 27 9.08 1.52 -15.41
N LEU A 28 10.03 0.92 -14.69
CA LEU A 28 11.39 0.73 -15.19
C LEU A 28 11.42 -0.21 -16.40
N VAL A 29 10.71 -1.33 -16.36
CA VAL A 29 10.63 -2.29 -17.47
C VAL A 29 10.02 -1.65 -18.70
N ASN A 30 8.92 -0.90 -18.54
CA ASN A 30 8.26 -0.20 -19.66
C ASN A 30 9.17 0.85 -20.29
N TYR A 31 9.93 1.58 -19.47
CA TYR A 31 10.91 2.55 -19.97
C TYR A 31 12.05 1.86 -20.74
N VAL A 32 12.62 0.78 -20.20
CA VAL A 32 13.73 0.06 -20.85
C VAL A 32 13.30 -0.56 -22.18
N ARG A 33 12.12 -1.21 -22.22
CA ARG A 33 11.62 -1.93 -23.41
C ARG A 33 11.07 -1.00 -24.48
N ASN A 34 10.23 -0.05 -24.07
CA ASN A 34 9.38 0.70 -24.99
C ASN A 34 9.66 2.21 -24.98
N LYS A 35 10.65 2.69 -24.21
CA LYS A 35 10.93 4.12 -23.98
C LYS A 35 9.74 4.91 -23.45
N THR A 36 8.77 4.23 -22.84
CA THR A 36 7.61 4.87 -22.21
C THR A 36 8.08 5.58 -20.94
N VAL A 37 8.03 6.91 -20.95
CA VAL A 37 8.38 7.71 -19.77
C VAL A 37 7.28 7.56 -18.72
N PRO A 38 7.61 7.17 -17.48
CA PRO A 38 6.62 7.08 -16.41
C PRO A 38 6.02 8.46 -16.13
N LYS A 39 4.75 8.47 -15.71
CA LYS A 39 4.09 9.71 -15.27
C LYS A 39 4.82 10.27 -14.04
N ASN A 40 4.74 11.59 -13.86
CA ASN A 40 5.28 12.28 -12.69
C ASN A 40 4.70 11.77 -11.35
N LEU A 41 3.50 11.17 -11.39
CA LEU A 41 2.85 10.55 -10.24
C LEU A 41 2.32 9.16 -10.63
N ILE A 42 2.67 8.17 -9.82
CA ILE A 42 2.08 6.82 -9.85
C ILE A 42 1.40 6.61 -8.50
N ASP A 43 0.08 6.71 -8.48
CA ASP A 43 -0.72 6.52 -7.27
C ASP A 43 -0.93 5.03 -7.00
N THR A 44 -0.49 4.57 -5.82
CA THR A 44 -0.64 3.20 -5.36
C THR A 44 -1.79 3.02 -4.38
N GLY A 45 -2.49 4.10 -4.07
CA GLY A 45 -3.62 4.12 -3.15
C GLY A 45 -3.22 3.94 -1.68
N PHE A 46 -4.27 3.92 -0.86
CA PHE A 46 -4.20 3.76 0.58
C PHE A 46 -5.49 3.12 1.09
N TYR A 47 -5.46 2.56 2.29
CA TYR A 47 -6.65 2.04 2.97
C TYR A 47 -6.71 2.53 4.41
N TYR A 48 -7.89 2.94 4.85
CA TYR A 48 -8.16 3.11 6.28
C TYR A 48 -8.48 1.77 6.91
N TYR A 49 -7.89 1.52 8.07
CA TYR A 49 -8.18 0.33 8.85
C TYR A 49 -8.35 0.63 10.34
N ASN A 50 -9.25 -0.11 10.97
CA ASN A 50 -9.55 -0.07 12.39
C ASN A 50 -9.70 -1.50 12.92
N LYS A 51 -10.14 -1.64 14.16
CA LYS A 51 -10.32 -2.95 14.79
C LYS A 51 -11.26 -3.90 14.03
N ALA A 52 -12.23 -3.37 13.27
CA ALA A 52 -13.24 -4.17 12.58
C ALA A 52 -12.75 -4.78 11.26
N ASN A 53 -11.82 -4.12 10.55
CA ASN A 53 -11.37 -4.54 9.22
C ASN A 53 -9.86 -4.82 9.11
N ILE A 54 -9.11 -4.78 10.23
CA ILE A 54 -7.66 -5.03 10.25
C ILE A 54 -7.26 -6.42 9.72
N ALA A 55 -8.19 -7.39 9.75
CA ALA A 55 -7.98 -8.75 9.26
C ALA A 55 -8.44 -8.94 7.80
N ASP A 56 -9.01 -7.93 7.14
CA ASP A 56 -9.41 -8.05 5.75
C ASP A 56 -8.18 -8.33 4.88
N PRO A 57 -8.21 -9.35 3.99
CA PRO A 57 -7.04 -9.72 3.18
C PRO A 57 -6.44 -8.55 2.38
N LYS A 58 -7.29 -7.60 1.95
CA LYS A 58 -6.88 -6.39 1.21
C LYS A 58 -6.09 -5.39 2.06
N ILE A 59 -6.27 -5.42 3.38
CA ILE A 59 -5.58 -4.54 4.34
C ILE A 59 -4.39 -5.29 4.93
N ALA A 60 -4.60 -6.54 5.37
CA ALA A 60 -3.61 -7.35 6.05
C ALA A 60 -2.30 -7.50 5.25
N GLY A 61 -2.38 -7.64 3.92
CA GLY A 61 -1.20 -7.73 3.06
C GLY A 61 -0.34 -6.46 2.99
N ASN A 62 -0.85 -5.32 3.48
CA ASN A 62 -0.13 -4.05 3.55
C ASN A 62 0.39 -3.74 4.97
N LEU A 63 0.07 -4.56 5.97
CA LEU A 63 0.48 -4.34 7.36
C LEU A 63 1.78 -5.09 7.64
N TYR A 64 2.73 -4.38 8.25
CA TYR A 64 3.98 -4.94 8.77
C TYR A 64 3.85 -5.19 10.27
N GLU A 65 4.55 -6.21 10.79
CA GLU A 65 4.61 -6.50 12.22
C GLU A 65 5.36 -5.43 13.02
#